data_AF-A0A6C6ZGV2-F1
#
_entry.id   AF-A0A6C6ZGV2-F1
#
_cell.length_a   1.000
_cell.length_b   1.000
_cell.length_c   1.000
_cell.angle_alpha   90.00
_cell.angle_beta   90.00
_cell.angle_gamma   90.00
#
_symmetry.space_group_name_H-M   'P 1'
#
loop_
_entity.id
_entity.type
_entity.pdbx_description
1 polymer ?
#
loop_
_entity_poly.entity_id
_entity_poly.type
_entity_poly.pdbx_seq_one_letter_code
_entity_poly.pdbx_strand_id
1 'polypeptide(L)'
;MNNDELATRRAQAIAEDRCFSKGRLRDEFRMKPAPGAEPVKWYKNTYGGRFAVYRIADCVPMREKRPLTSKQQLAGQRLSVLSRLNSTSGRMARQAYDWLSLAPLFLDTETTGLDNTAEALEIGLTDAAGQVVFETRLKPTVAIGAQAAAVHGISEQALCGAPSWTDVARQLRHAIGDRPVIIFNARFDIRILKQTAAAHSDPADWLEELTVYCAMELAAGYYGATNRYGTISLACAASQAGLTWEGQAHSAIADARMTAGVVNAIAAYHLELLQEQARLKI
;
A
#
# COMPACT_ATOMS: atom_id res chain seq x y z
N MET A 1 -21.56 28.55 1.37
CA MET A 1 -21.88 29.98 1.52
C MET A 1 -23.28 30.16 0.98
N ASN A 2 -24.21 30.59 1.83
CA ASN A 2 -25.57 30.91 1.39
C ASN A 2 -25.53 32.16 0.48
N ASN A 3 -26.54 32.36 -0.37
CA ASN A 3 -26.60 33.47 -1.31
C ASN A 3 -26.54 34.84 -0.60
N ASP A 4 -27.11 34.95 0.60
CA ASP A 4 -27.12 36.19 1.39
C ASP A 4 -25.73 36.56 1.93
N GLU A 5 -24.96 35.56 2.39
CA GLU A 5 -23.57 35.76 2.82
C GLU A 5 -22.69 36.22 1.65
N LEU A 6 -22.91 35.64 0.46
CA LEU A 6 -22.18 36.01 -0.76
C LEU A 6 -22.48 37.45 -1.17
N ALA A 7 -23.74 37.87 -1.08
CA ALA A 7 -24.15 39.24 -1.42
C ALA A 7 -23.53 40.27 -0.47
N THR A 8 -23.60 40.01 0.84
CA THR A 8 -22.98 40.87 1.88
C THR A 8 -21.48 40.99 1.68
N ARG A 9 -20.79 39.86 1.44
CA ARG A 9 -19.34 39.84 1.21
C ARG A 9 -18.93 40.62 -0.04
N ARG A 10 -19.72 40.57 -1.11
CA ARG A 10 -19.50 41.38 -2.32
C ARG A 10 -19.70 42.85 -2.03
N ALA A 11 -20.80 43.22 -1.39
CA ALA A 11 -21.13 44.60 -1.07
C ALA A 11 -20.04 45.25 -0.21
N GLN A 12 -19.57 44.55 0.83
CA GLN A 12 -18.47 45.03 1.67
C GLN A 12 -17.18 45.22 0.87
N ALA A 13 -16.79 44.23 0.07
CA ALA A 13 -15.55 44.33 -0.72
C ALA A 13 -15.60 45.42 -1.80
N ILE A 14 -16.79 45.71 -2.34
CA ILE A 14 -17.02 46.85 -3.26
C ILE A 14 -16.91 48.17 -2.50
N ALA A 15 -17.52 48.29 -1.32
CA ALA A 15 -17.44 49.50 -0.49
C ALA A 15 -15.99 49.82 -0.05
N GLU A 16 -15.17 48.79 0.16
CA GLU A 16 -13.75 48.89 0.52
C GLU A 16 -12.82 49.08 -0.71
N ASP A 17 -13.37 49.21 -1.94
CA ASP A 17 -12.63 49.30 -3.22
C ASP A 17 -11.53 48.23 -3.39
N ARG A 18 -11.85 47.00 -2.98
CA ARG A 18 -10.82 45.95 -2.92
C ARG A 18 -10.50 45.37 -4.29
N CYS A 19 -9.23 45.00 -4.41
CA CYS A 19 -8.65 44.45 -5.62
C CYS A 19 -8.32 42.96 -5.44
N PHE A 20 -8.71 42.12 -6.40
CA PHE A 20 -8.51 40.68 -6.32
C PHE A 20 -8.00 40.08 -7.63
N SER A 21 -7.23 39.00 -7.54
CA SER A 21 -6.88 38.20 -8.71
C SER A 21 -8.12 37.49 -9.26
N LYS A 22 -8.09 37.09 -10.54
CA LYS A 22 -9.18 36.32 -11.16
C LYS A 22 -9.57 35.08 -10.36
N GLY A 23 -8.59 34.38 -9.78
CA GLY A 23 -8.82 33.21 -8.93
C GLY A 23 -9.63 33.57 -7.69
N ARG A 24 -9.19 34.59 -6.93
CA ARG A 24 -9.91 35.05 -5.74
C ARG A 24 -11.30 35.59 -6.06
N LEU A 25 -11.47 36.34 -7.15
CA LEU A 25 -12.80 36.79 -7.61
C LEU A 25 -13.75 35.60 -7.86
N ARG A 26 -13.25 34.55 -8.53
CA ARG A 26 -14.03 33.35 -8.83
C ARG A 26 -14.38 32.56 -7.57
N ASP A 27 -13.39 32.34 -6.71
CA ASP A 27 -13.47 31.37 -5.61
C ASP A 27 -14.14 31.98 -4.37
N GLU A 28 -13.91 33.26 -4.08
CA GLU A 28 -14.44 33.95 -2.91
C GLU A 28 -15.71 34.76 -3.18
N PHE A 29 -15.81 35.35 -4.37
CA PHE A 29 -16.89 36.29 -4.70
C PHE A 29 -17.78 35.79 -5.82
N ARG A 30 -17.46 34.66 -6.47
CA ARG A 30 -18.18 34.18 -7.66
C ARG A 30 -18.37 35.31 -8.68
N MET A 31 -17.34 36.12 -8.89
CA MET A 31 -17.29 37.24 -9.83
C MET A 31 -16.20 37.00 -10.87
N LYS A 32 -16.30 37.69 -12.00
CA LYS A 32 -15.28 37.74 -13.05
C LYS A 32 -15.15 39.17 -13.57
N PRO A 33 -13.99 39.59 -14.10
CA PRO A 33 -13.87 40.91 -14.72
C PRO A 33 -14.94 41.12 -15.79
N ALA A 34 -15.53 42.33 -15.83
CA ALA A 34 -16.46 42.69 -16.89
C ALA A 34 -15.77 42.62 -18.26
N PRO A 35 -16.52 42.41 -19.36
CA PRO A 35 -15.96 42.58 -20.70
C PRO A 35 -15.32 43.98 -20.83
N GLY A 36 -14.03 44.02 -21.15
CA GLY A 36 -13.26 45.27 -21.26
C GLY A 36 -12.71 45.82 -19.93
N ALA A 37 -12.89 45.15 -18.79
CA ALA A 37 -12.27 45.57 -17.54
C ALA A 37 -10.73 45.40 -17.61
N GLU A 38 -10.01 46.49 -17.38
CA GLU A 38 -8.54 46.52 -17.38
C GLU A 38 -7.97 46.16 -15.99
N PRO A 39 -6.85 45.42 -15.92
CA PRO A 39 -6.17 45.15 -14.66
C PRO A 39 -5.65 46.43 -13.99
N VAL A 40 -5.89 46.58 -12.69
CA VAL A 40 -5.26 47.65 -11.88
C VAL A 40 -3.77 47.40 -11.67
N LYS A 41 -3.37 46.13 -11.60
CA LYS A 41 -1.97 45.75 -11.39
C LYS A 41 -1.69 44.34 -11.88
N TRP A 42 -0.43 44.11 -12.23
CA TRP A 42 0.13 42.81 -12.54
C TRP A 42 1.13 42.38 -11.48
N TYR A 43 1.05 41.12 -11.07
CA TYR A 43 1.99 40.49 -10.15
C TYR A 43 2.67 39.30 -10.82
N LYS A 44 3.93 39.05 -10.47
CA LYS A 44 4.69 37.88 -10.92
C LYS A 44 4.78 36.89 -9.75
N ASN A 45 4.43 35.63 -9.99
CA ASN A 45 4.63 34.58 -9.01
C ASN A 45 6.08 34.08 -9.02
N THR A 46 6.43 33.27 -8.03
CA THR A 46 7.77 32.67 -7.86
C THR A 46 8.15 31.73 -9.00
N TYR A 47 7.18 31.23 -9.77
CA TYR A 47 7.36 30.35 -10.93
C TYR A 47 7.40 31.09 -12.27
N GLY A 48 7.51 32.42 -12.26
CA GLY A 48 7.61 33.25 -13.46
C GLY A 48 6.29 33.60 -14.15
N GLY A 49 5.17 33.02 -13.72
CA GLY A 49 3.83 33.35 -14.21
C GLY A 49 3.36 34.73 -13.74
N ARG A 50 2.63 35.45 -14.60
CA ARG A 50 2.03 36.75 -14.26
C ARG A 50 0.53 36.62 -14.07
N PHE A 51 -0.02 37.30 -13.08
CA PHE A 51 -1.47 37.38 -12.88
C PHE A 51 -1.93 38.83 -12.69
N ALA A 52 -3.07 39.12 -13.31
CA ALA A 52 -3.76 40.39 -13.22
C ALA A 52 -4.65 40.45 -11.98
N VAL A 53 -4.74 41.63 -11.40
CA VAL A 53 -5.63 41.99 -10.30
C VAL A 53 -6.61 43.05 -10.81
N TYR A 54 -7.88 42.92 -10.43
CA TYR A 54 -8.98 43.77 -10.87
C TYR A 54 -9.68 44.36 -9.65
N ARG A 55 -10.19 45.58 -9.78
CA ARG A 55 -11.13 46.12 -8.79
C ARG A 55 -12.39 45.30 -8.85
N ILE A 56 -12.93 44.95 -7.68
CA ILE A 56 -14.17 44.16 -7.62
C ILE A 56 -15.36 44.95 -8.18
N ALA A 57 -15.33 46.27 -8.13
CA ALA A 57 -16.33 47.16 -8.74
C ALA A 57 -16.40 47.02 -10.27
N ASP A 58 -15.29 46.70 -10.94
CA ASP A 58 -15.20 46.47 -12.39
C ASP A 58 -15.51 45.02 -12.78
N CYS A 59 -16.01 44.22 -11.84
CA CYS A 59 -16.32 42.82 -12.03
C CYS A 59 -17.83 42.59 -12.04
N VAL A 60 -18.25 41.56 -12.77
CA VAL A 60 -19.64 41.12 -12.84
C VAL A 60 -19.83 39.76 -12.17
N PRO A 61 -21.00 39.50 -11.54
CA PRO A 61 -21.32 38.17 -11.04
C PRO A 61 -21.20 37.10 -12.13
N MET A 62 -20.61 35.97 -11.77
CA MET A 62 -20.63 34.78 -12.62
C MET A 62 -22.01 34.17 -12.62
N ARG A 63 -22.35 33.48 -13.72
CA ARG A 63 -23.56 32.68 -13.81
C ARG A 63 -23.65 31.72 -12.62
N GLU A 64 -24.84 31.61 -12.05
CA GLU A 64 -25.11 30.66 -10.99
C GLU A 64 -24.76 29.24 -11.45
N LYS A 65 -24.14 28.48 -10.54
CA LYS A 65 -23.80 27.10 -10.81
C LYS A 65 -25.11 26.32 -10.71
N ARG A 66 -25.65 25.91 -11.86
CA ARG A 66 -26.79 24.99 -11.88
C ARG A 66 -26.38 23.68 -11.20
N PRO A 67 -27.27 23.05 -10.41
CA PRO A 67 -27.03 21.71 -9.91
C PRO A 67 -26.81 20.77 -11.10
N LEU A 68 -25.94 19.79 -10.91
CA LEU A 68 -25.69 18.77 -11.92
C LEU A 68 -26.97 17.95 -12.13
N THR A 69 -27.28 17.64 -13.37
CA THR A 69 -28.35 16.67 -13.69
C THR A 69 -27.98 15.28 -13.19
N SER A 70 -28.96 14.41 -12.95
CA SER A 70 -28.71 13.02 -12.55
C SER A 70 -27.79 12.28 -13.53
N LYS A 71 -27.91 12.58 -14.83
CA LYS A 71 -27.02 12.02 -15.87
C LYS A 71 -25.57 12.49 -15.71
N GLN A 72 -25.36 13.77 -15.40
CA GLN A 72 -24.01 14.31 -15.15
C GLN A 72 -23.41 13.79 -13.84
N GLN A 73 -24.23 13.64 -12.79
CA GLN A 73 -23.80 13.02 -11.53
C GLN A 73 -23.35 11.57 -11.76
N LEU A 74 -24.17 10.79 -12.47
CA LEU A 74 -23.84 9.40 -12.81
C LEU A 74 -22.55 9.32 -13.64
N ALA A 75 -22.40 10.16 -14.67
CA ALA A 75 -21.18 10.20 -15.47
C ALA A 75 -19.93 10.52 -14.62
N GLY A 76 -20.05 11.44 -13.66
CA GLY A 76 -18.97 11.76 -12.71
C GLY A 76 -18.59 10.58 -11.81
N GLN A 77 -19.58 9.84 -11.29
CA GLN A 77 -19.35 8.63 -10.50
C GLN A 77 -18.62 7.56 -11.32
N ARG A 78 -19.08 7.32 -12.56
CA ARG A 78 -18.44 6.37 -13.47
C ARG A 78 -16.98 6.69 -13.73
N LEU A 79 -16.69 7.95 -14.04
CA LEU A 79 -15.32 8.40 -14.27
C LEU A 79 -14.45 8.26 -13.02
N SER A 80 -15.02 8.50 -11.83
CA SER A 80 -14.31 8.34 -10.56
C SER A 80 -13.87 6.88 -10.33
N VAL A 81 -14.77 5.92 -10.56
CA VAL A 81 -14.44 4.48 -10.43
C VAL A 81 -13.36 4.08 -11.42
N LEU A 82 -13.50 4.45 -12.70
CA LEU A 82 -12.49 4.18 -13.73
C LEU A 82 -11.14 4.82 -13.39
N SER A 83 -11.14 6.03 -12.84
CA SER A 83 -9.92 6.69 -12.39
C SER A 83 -9.26 5.98 -11.21
N ARG A 84 -10.04 5.43 -10.28
CA ARG A 84 -9.54 4.66 -9.13
C ARG A 84 -9.02 3.28 -9.53
N LEU A 85 -9.69 2.60 -10.46
CA LEU A 85 -9.19 1.34 -11.04
C LEU A 85 -7.84 1.55 -11.74
N ASN A 86 -7.67 2.68 -12.41
CA ASN A 86 -6.44 3.03 -13.12
C ASN A 86 -5.40 3.75 -12.24
N SER A 87 -5.67 4.02 -10.97
CA SER A 87 -4.66 4.60 -10.07
C SER A 87 -3.57 3.57 -9.74
N THR A 88 -2.45 4.02 -9.20
CA THR A 88 -1.41 3.09 -8.70
C THR A 88 -1.98 2.14 -7.66
N SER A 89 -2.74 2.64 -6.68
CA SER A 89 -3.40 1.80 -5.67
C SER A 89 -4.41 0.82 -6.28
N GLY A 90 -5.20 1.22 -7.28
CA GLY A 90 -6.12 0.32 -7.98
C GLY A 90 -5.40 -0.81 -8.73
N ARG A 91 -4.25 -0.52 -9.35
CA ARG A 91 -3.42 -1.54 -10.00
C ARG A 91 -2.78 -2.50 -9.00
N MET A 92 -2.27 -2.01 -7.87
CA MET A 92 -1.73 -2.87 -6.82
C MET A 92 -2.82 -3.74 -6.19
N ALA A 93 -4.01 -3.17 -5.94
CA ALA A 93 -5.16 -3.93 -5.46
C ALA A 93 -5.58 -5.05 -6.42
N ARG A 94 -5.60 -4.76 -7.72
CA ARG A 94 -5.84 -5.78 -8.74
C ARG A 94 -4.76 -6.87 -8.72
N GLN A 95 -3.49 -6.48 -8.64
CA GLN A 95 -2.38 -7.46 -8.57
C GLN A 95 -2.50 -8.37 -7.34
N ALA A 96 -2.86 -7.82 -6.18
CA ALA A 96 -3.13 -8.61 -4.97
C ALA A 96 -4.29 -9.59 -5.18
N TYR A 97 -5.38 -9.13 -5.79
CA TYR A 97 -6.53 -9.97 -6.13
C TYR A 97 -6.13 -11.11 -7.09
N ASP A 98 -5.37 -10.79 -8.15
CA ASP A 98 -4.89 -11.77 -9.11
C ASP A 98 -3.99 -12.81 -8.42
N TRP A 99 -3.09 -12.40 -7.52
CA TRP A 99 -2.27 -13.32 -6.72
C TRP A 99 -3.11 -14.26 -5.85
N LEU A 100 -4.10 -13.73 -5.12
CA LEU A 100 -4.98 -14.53 -4.26
C LEU A 100 -5.82 -15.53 -5.06
N SER A 101 -6.18 -15.20 -6.30
CA SER A 101 -6.93 -16.11 -7.18
C SER A 101 -6.17 -17.39 -7.55
N LEU A 102 -4.85 -17.40 -7.36
CA LEU A 102 -3.98 -18.56 -7.60
C LEU A 102 -3.85 -19.48 -6.37
N ALA A 103 -4.66 -19.25 -5.32
CA ALA A 103 -4.59 -19.97 -4.04
C ALA A 103 -3.16 -20.04 -3.47
N PRO A 104 -2.50 -18.89 -3.26
CA PRO A 104 -1.10 -18.83 -2.86
C PRO A 104 -0.92 -19.26 -1.41
N LEU A 105 0.33 -19.56 -1.07
CA LEU A 105 0.79 -19.73 0.29
C LEU A 105 1.57 -18.51 0.76
N PHE A 106 1.58 -18.27 2.06
CA PHE A 106 2.31 -17.18 2.70
C PHE A 106 3.40 -17.77 3.56
N LEU A 107 4.65 -17.43 3.24
CA LEU A 107 5.83 -17.93 3.94
C LEU A 107 6.53 -16.80 4.68
N ASP A 108 7.02 -17.11 5.86
CA ASP A 108 7.92 -16.25 6.64
C ASP A 108 8.97 -17.12 7.35
N THR A 109 10.12 -16.52 7.67
CA THR A 109 11.22 -17.19 8.36
C THR A 109 11.71 -16.39 9.56
N GLU A 110 11.88 -17.08 10.69
CA GLU A 110 12.76 -16.57 11.76
C GLU A 110 14.19 -17.04 11.49
N THR A 111 15.17 -16.23 11.83
CA THR A 111 16.55 -16.40 11.33
C THR A 111 17.59 -16.24 12.42
N THR A 112 18.76 -16.85 12.26
CA THR A 112 19.90 -16.66 13.18
C THR A 112 20.48 -15.24 13.14
N GLY A 113 20.16 -14.47 12.11
CA GLY A 113 20.68 -13.12 11.87
C GLY A 113 20.32 -12.59 10.49
N LEU A 114 20.96 -11.51 10.06
CA LEU A 114 20.66 -10.84 8.79
C LEU A 114 21.80 -10.94 7.75
N ASP A 115 22.94 -11.51 8.15
CA ASP A 115 24.18 -11.51 7.39
C ASP A 115 24.26 -12.62 6.32
N ASN A 116 25.45 -12.78 5.73
CA ASN A 116 25.68 -13.72 4.63
C ASN A 116 25.84 -15.18 5.09
N THR A 117 25.84 -15.43 6.40
CA THR A 117 25.92 -16.75 7.03
C THR A 117 24.65 -17.11 7.81
N ALA A 118 23.64 -16.23 7.80
CA ALA A 118 22.39 -16.46 8.48
C ALA A 118 21.63 -17.66 7.91
N GLU A 119 20.96 -18.38 8.80
CA GLU A 119 20.17 -19.58 8.52
C GLU A 119 18.76 -19.44 9.10
N ALA A 120 17.80 -20.18 8.55
CA ALA A 120 16.46 -20.26 9.10
C ALA A 120 16.45 -21.03 10.42
N LEU A 121 15.62 -20.58 11.37
CA LEU A 121 15.37 -21.19 12.67
C LEU A 121 13.95 -21.72 12.81
N GLU A 122 13.01 -21.02 12.18
CA GLU A 122 11.60 -21.36 12.11
C GLU A 122 11.10 -21.01 10.71
N ILE A 123 10.25 -21.87 10.16
CA ILE A 123 9.59 -21.63 8.88
C ILE A 123 8.10 -21.78 9.12
N GLY A 124 7.36 -20.71 8.80
CA GLY A 124 5.92 -20.69 8.86
C GLY A 124 5.34 -20.61 7.45
N LEU A 125 4.32 -21.42 7.17
CA LEU A 125 3.60 -21.44 5.91
C LEU A 125 2.10 -21.48 6.18
N THR A 126 1.36 -20.51 5.65
CA THR A 126 -0.09 -20.44 5.79
C THR A 126 -0.79 -20.28 4.44
N ASP A 127 -2.07 -20.60 4.37
CA ASP A 127 -2.90 -20.21 3.24
C ASP A 127 -3.39 -18.75 3.37
N ALA A 128 -4.13 -18.27 2.37
CA ALA A 128 -4.69 -16.92 2.37
C ALA A 128 -5.71 -16.65 3.49
N ALA A 129 -6.26 -17.68 4.13
CA ALA A 129 -7.14 -17.56 5.28
C ALA A 129 -6.38 -17.58 6.61
N GLY A 130 -5.05 -17.75 6.57
CA GLY A 130 -4.19 -17.84 7.76
C GLY A 130 -4.16 -19.24 8.38
N GLN A 131 -4.70 -20.26 7.71
CA GLN A 131 -4.62 -21.64 8.19
C GLN A 131 -3.18 -22.14 8.01
N VAL A 132 -2.65 -22.78 9.05
CA VAL A 132 -1.29 -23.31 9.03
C VAL A 132 -1.23 -24.52 8.11
N VAL A 133 -0.35 -24.45 7.12
CA VAL A 133 -0.07 -25.52 6.15
C VAL A 133 1.20 -26.27 6.54
N PHE A 134 2.21 -25.54 7.01
CA PHE A 134 3.46 -26.09 7.49
C PHE A 134 4.07 -25.16 8.54
N GLU A 135 4.56 -25.72 9.63
CA GLU A 135 5.27 -24.98 10.67
C GLU A 135 6.33 -25.92 11.23
N THR A 136 7.58 -25.47 11.24
CA THR A 136 8.65 -26.22 11.87
C THR A 136 9.74 -25.29 12.37
N ARG A 137 10.40 -25.72 13.42
CA ARG A 137 11.74 -25.26 13.76
C ARG A 137 12.78 -26.15 13.12
N LEU A 138 13.99 -25.64 12.97
CA LEU A 138 15.13 -26.38 12.46
C LEU A 138 16.40 -25.98 13.20
N LYS A 139 17.33 -26.93 13.31
CA LYS A 139 18.60 -26.69 14.00
C LYS A 139 19.60 -26.06 13.02
N PRO A 140 20.10 -24.84 13.28
CA PRO A 140 21.10 -24.21 12.43
C PRO A 140 22.49 -24.82 12.64
N THR A 141 23.40 -24.55 11.71
CA THR A 141 24.83 -24.90 11.83
C THR A 141 25.68 -23.79 12.45
N VAL A 142 25.12 -22.58 12.56
CA VAL A 142 25.74 -21.39 13.17
C VAL A 142 25.03 -20.96 14.46
N ALA A 143 25.71 -20.15 15.27
CA ALA A 143 25.14 -19.59 16.50
C ALA A 143 24.05 -18.56 16.20
N ILE A 144 23.08 -18.43 17.11
CA ILE A 144 22.01 -17.42 17.02
C ILE A 144 22.57 -16.07 17.47
N GLY A 145 22.48 -15.05 16.61
CA GLY A 145 22.88 -13.69 16.96
C GLY A 145 22.00 -13.10 18.07
N ALA A 146 22.60 -12.42 19.04
CA ALA A 146 21.89 -11.88 20.20
C ALA A 146 20.74 -10.91 19.83
N GLN A 147 20.89 -10.16 18.73
CA GLN A 147 19.84 -9.26 18.24
C GLN A 147 18.64 -10.03 17.66
N ALA A 148 18.89 -11.11 16.92
CA ALA A 148 17.82 -11.95 16.38
C ALA A 148 17.08 -12.64 17.53
N ALA A 149 17.82 -13.26 18.46
CA ALA A 149 17.26 -13.90 19.64
C ALA A 149 16.39 -12.95 20.48
N ALA A 150 16.75 -11.66 20.57
CA ALA A 150 15.98 -10.65 21.28
C ALA A 150 14.65 -10.28 20.58
N VAL A 151 14.55 -10.49 19.26
CA VAL A 151 13.34 -10.22 18.47
C VAL A 151 12.37 -11.40 18.56
N HIS A 152 12.83 -12.60 18.18
CA HIS A 152 11.96 -13.77 18.04
C HIS A 152 11.91 -14.67 19.30
N GLY A 153 12.84 -14.49 20.26
CA GLY A 153 12.83 -15.22 21.53
C GLY A 153 13.16 -16.71 21.45
N ILE A 154 13.68 -17.20 20.32
CA ILE A 154 14.05 -18.61 20.11
C ILE A 154 15.46 -18.82 20.65
N SER A 155 15.59 -19.72 21.62
CA SER A 155 16.88 -20.11 22.20
C SER A 155 17.43 -21.38 21.56
N GLU A 156 18.75 -21.60 21.67
CA GLU A 156 19.37 -22.85 21.20
C GLU A 156 18.77 -24.09 21.87
N GLN A 157 18.39 -23.98 23.15
CA GLN A 157 17.73 -25.07 23.87
C GLN A 157 16.37 -25.43 23.26
N ALA A 158 15.62 -24.43 22.76
CA ALA A 158 14.34 -24.64 22.10
C ALA A 158 14.47 -25.35 20.73
N LEU A 159 15.69 -25.43 20.19
CA LEU A 159 16.03 -26.10 18.94
C LEU A 159 16.69 -27.48 19.19
N CYS A 160 16.81 -27.90 20.45
CA CYS A 160 17.34 -29.22 20.78
C CYS A 160 16.42 -30.31 20.23
N GLY A 161 16.95 -31.16 19.35
CA GLY A 161 16.17 -32.22 18.69
C GLY A 161 15.31 -31.74 17.51
N ALA A 162 15.38 -30.45 17.14
CA ALA A 162 14.75 -29.97 15.91
C ALA A 162 15.32 -30.70 14.67
N PRO A 163 14.50 -30.93 13.63
CA PRO A 163 14.93 -31.61 12.42
C PRO A 163 16.05 -30.87 11.69
N SER A 164 16.77 -31.62 10.85
CA SER A 164 17.76 -31.07 9.92
C SER A 164 17.08 -30.34 8.75
N TRP A 165 17.80 -29.43 8.09
CA TRP A 165 17.34 -28.82 6.84
C TRP A 165 16.90 -29.88 5.82
N THR A 166 17.64 -30.97 5.65
CA THR A 166 17.34 -32.00 4.65
C THR A 166 15.94 -32.62 4.82
N ASP A 167 15.49 -32.78 6.07
CA ASP A 167 14.14 -33.28 6.35
C ASP A 167 13.08 -32.20 6.17
N VAL A 168 13.39 -30.98 6.61
CA VAL A 168 12.51 -29.82 6.49
C VAL A 168 12.29 -29.44 5.03
N ALA A 169 13.33 -29.36 4.21
CA ALA A 169 13.26 -28.99 2.79
C ALA A 169 12.36 -29.93 2.00
N ARG A 170 12.44 -31.25 2.26
CA ARG A 170 11.59 -32.25 1.62
C ARG A 170 10.11 -32.02 1.96
N GLN A 171 9.81 -31.79 3.23
CA GLN A 171 8.44 -31.56 3.70
C GLN A 171 7.90 -30.20 3.22
N LEU A 172 8.73 -29.16 3.27
CA LEU A 172 8.39 -27.82 2.82
C LEU A 172 8.09 -27.79 1.32
N ARG A 173 8.95 -28.40 0.50
CA ARG A 173 8.70 -28.54 -0.95
C ARG A 173 7.39 -29.26 -1.23
N HIS A 174 7.13 -30.36 -0.50
CA HIS A 174 5.87 -31.10 -0.64
C HIS A 174 4.65 -30.26 -0.22
N ALA A 175 4.76 -29.51 0.87
CA ALA A 175 3.71 -28.63 1.37
C ALA A 175 3.41 -27.47 0.40
N ILE A 176 4.44 -26.89 -0.23
CA ILE A 176 4.27 -25.83 -1.23
C ILE A 176 3.61 -26.40 -2.50
N GLY A 177 4.14 -27.50 -3.03
CA GLY A 177 3.71 -28.05 -4.31
C GLY A 177 3.91 -27.04 -5.44
N ASP A 178 2.92 -26.90 -6.32
CA ASP A 178 2.97 -25.97 -7.47
C ASP A 178 2.36 -24.59 -7.16
N ARG A 179 2.01 -24.33 -5.89
CA ARG A 179 1.34 -23.08 -5.50
C ARG A 179 2.33 -21.92 -5.42
N PRO A 180 1.95 -20.70 -5.87
CA PRO A 180 2.77 -19.53 -5.66
C PRO A 180 2.98 -19.26 -4.17
N VAL A 181 4.17 -18.76 -3.84
CA VAL A 181 4.53 -18.36 -2.47
C VAL A 181 4.64 -16.84 -2.41
N ILE A 182 3.90 -16.23 -1.49
CA ILE A 182 3.96 -14.82 -1.19
C ILE A 182 4.74 -14.65 0.11
N ILE A 183 5.74 -13.78 0.08
CA ILE A 183 6.58 -13.49 1.25
C ILE A 183 6.64 -11.98 1.42
N PHE A 184 6.62 -11.48 2.65
CA PHE A 184 6.68 -10.04 2.86
C PHE A 184 7.96 -9.47 2.26
N ASN A 185 9.12 -9.94 2.70
CA ASN A 185 10.41 -9.56 2.12
C ASN A 185 11.02 -10.73 1.34
N ALA A 186 10.37 -11.14 0.24
CA ALA A 186 10.74 -12.33 -0.54
C ALA A 186 12.24 -12.47 -0.84
N ARG A 187 12.92 -11.38 -1.19
CA ARG A 187 14.37 -11.43 -1.47
C ARG A 187 15.18 -11.89 -0.26
N PHE A 188 14.80 -11.46 0.94
CA PHE A 188 15.47 -11.80 2.17
C PHE A 188 15.23 -13.28 2.53
N ASP A 189 13.99 -13.71 2.62
CA ASP A 189 13.64 -15.07 3.03
C ASP A 189 14.16 -16.13 2.04
N ILE A 190 14.02 -15.88 0.72
CA ILE A 190 14.57 -16.81 -0.29
C ILE A 190 16.10 -16.91 -0.17
N ARG A 191 16.78 -15.81 0.13
CA ARG A 191 18.24 -15.84 0.38
C ARG A 191 18.55 -16.69 1.61
N ILE A 192 17.80 -16.52 2.71
CA ILE A 192 17.98 -17.30 3.95
C ILE A 192 17.76 -18.80 3.70
N LEU A 193 16.71 -19.18 2.97
CA LEU A 193 16.46 -20.58 2.63
C LEU A 193 17.61 -21.18 1.80
N LYS A 194 18.15 -20.42 0.83
CA LYS A 194 19.32 -20.84 0.03
C LYS A 194 20.59 -20.96 0.87
N GLN A 195 20.83 -20.02 1.79
CA GLN A 195 21.98 -20.06 2.71
C GLN A 195 21.91 -21.27 3.64
N THR A 196 20.72 -21.53 4.19
CA THR A 196 20.43 -22.70 5.01
C THR A 196 20.69 -23.99 4.22
N ALA A 197 20.19 -24.07 2.98
CA ALA A 197 20.44 -25.23 2.13
C ALA A 197 21.93 -25.46 1.86
N ALA A 198 22.66 -24.39 1.53
CA ALA A 198 24.10 -24.47 1.27
C ALA A 198 24.89 -24.93 2.50
N ALA A 199 24.54 -24.47 3.70
CA ALA A 199 25.15 -24.93 4.96
C ALA A 199 24.96 -26.45 5.19
N HIS A 200 23.89 -27.02 4.63
CA HIS A 200 23.58 -28.45 4.69
C HIS A 200 23.96 -29.23 3.42
N SER A 201 24.77 -28.63 2.52
CA SER A 201 25.19 -29.24 1.25
C SER A 201 24.02 -29.66 0.34
N ASP A 202 22.88 -28.98 0.45
CA ASP A 202 21.72 -29.13 -0.43
C ASP A 202 21.80 -28.07 -1.54
N PRO A 203 21.83 -28.45 -2.83
CA PRO A 203 21.84 -27.49 -3.94
C PRO A 203 20.54 -26.67 -4.01
N ALA A 204 19.43 -27.19 -3.49
CA ALA A 204 18.13 -26.54 -3.40
C ALA A 204 17.62 -25.88 -4.70
N ASP A 205 17.88 -26.50 -5.86
CA ASP A 205 17.44 -26.02 -7.18
C ASP A 205 15.92 -25.74 -7.24
N TRP A 206 15.14 -26.50 -6.48
CA TRP A 206 13.68 -26.33 -6.37
C TRP A 206 13.26 -24.94 -5.86
N LEU A 207 14.10 -24.23 -5.11
CA LEU A 207 13.82 -22.86 -4.67
C LEU A 207 13.81 -21.87 -5.85
N GLU A 208 14.55 -22.15 -6.93
CA GLU A 208 14.54 -21.35 -8.16
C GLU A 208 13.32 -21.65 -9.04
N GLU A 209 12.70 -22.81 -8.86
CA GLU A 209 11.49 -23.23 -9.58
C GLU A 209 10.22 -22.61 -9.00
N LEU A 210 10.29 -22.06 -7.78
CA LEU A 210 9.13 -21.46 -7.11
C LEU A 210 8.66 -20.19 -7.83
N THR A 211 7.34 -20.08 -7.98
CA THR A 211 6.73 -18.78 -8.29
C THR A 211 6.63 -17.96 -7.00
N VAL A 212 7.47 -16.94 -6.86
CA VAL A 212 7.55 -16.11 -5.65
C VAL A 212 7.10 -14.68 -5.91
N TYR A 213 6.27 -14.16 -5.01
CA TYR A 213 5.81 -12.78 -5.02
C TYR A 213 6.21 -12.02 -3.74
N CYS A 214 6.53 -10.74 -3.88
CA CYS A 214 6.98 -9.88 -2.79
C CYS A 214 5.85 -8.99 -2.29
N ALA A 215 5.31 -9.26 -1.09
CA ALA A 215 4.21 -8.46 -0.53
C ALA A 215 4.68 -7.08 -0.04
N MET A 216 5.95 -6.91 0.33
CA MET A 216 6.51 -5.60 0.71
C MET A 216 6.47 -4.61 -0.46
N GLU A 217 6.81 -5.05 -1.67
CA GLU A 217 6.76 -4.21 -2.87
C GLU A 217 5.32 -3.84 -3.23
N LEU A 218 4.41 -4.83 -3.17
CA LEU A 218 2.97 -4.61 -3.32
C LEU A 218 2.45 -3.57 -2.32
N ALA A 219 2.78 -3.75 -1.04
CA ALA A 219 2.36 -2.87 0.05
C ALA A 219 2.97 -1.47 -0.10
N ALA A 220 4.24 -1.35 -0.48
CA ALA A 220 4.87 -0.06 -0.74
C ALA A 220 4.23 0.66 -1.93
N GLY A 221 3.85 -0.07 -2.98
CA GLY A 221 3.12 0.47 -4.12
C GLY A 221 1.70 0.94 -3.77
N TYR A 222 1.05 0.27 -2.82
CA TYR A 222 -0.33 0.57 -2.42
C TYR A 222 -0.42 1.66 -1.33
N TYR A 223 0.29 1.48 -0.21
CA TYR A 223 0.26 2.38 0.95
C TYR A 223 1.31 3.50 0.89
N GLY A 224 2.30 3.37 0.02
CA GLY A 224 3.47 4.25 -0.03
C GLY A 224 4.63 3.73 0.84
N ALA A 225 5.85 4.01 0.40
CA ALA A 225 7.05 3.69 1.16
C ALA A 225 7.15 4.51 2.45
N THR A 226 7.67 3.91 3.52
CA THR A 226 7.86 4.57 4.83
C THR A 226 9.33 4.84 5.16
N ASN A 227 10.25 4.50 4.26
CA ASN A 227 11.67 4.76 4.43
C ASN A 227 12.33 5.26 3.13
N ARG A 228 13.59 5.71 3.25
CA ARG A 228 14.38 6.27 2.13
C ARG A 228 14.70 5.27 1.02
N TYR A 229 14.55 3.98 1.27
CA TYR A 229 14.85 2.92 0.31
C TYR A 229 13.65 2.57 -0.56
N GLY A 230 12.50 3.23 -0.36
CA GLY A 230 11.29 2.96 -1.13
C GLY A 230 10.53 1.72 -0.65
N THR A 231 10.78 1.23 0.57
CA THR A 231 10.08 0.06 1.14
C THR A 231 9.19 0.43 2.33
N ILE A 232 8.41 -0.54 2.80
CA ILE A 232 7.53 -0.45 3.97
C ILE A 232 7.76 -1.69 4.85
N SER A 233 7.70 -1.56 6.18
CA SER A 233 7.76 -2.73 7.08
C SER A 233 6.41 -3.42 7.21
N LEU A 234 6.41 -4.69 7.62
CA LEU A 234 5.17 -5.44 7.88
C LEU A 234 4.33 -4.75 8.95
N ALA A 235 4.96 -4.27 10.03
CA ALA A 235 4.35 -3.43 11.06
C ALA A 235 3.60 -2.21 10.50
N CYS A 236 4.25 -1.44 9.62
CA CYS A 236 3.62 -0.28 9.00
C CYS A 236 2.49 -0.67 8.03
N ALA A 237 2.69 -1.69 7.21
CA ALA A 237 1.68 -2.16 6.25
C ALA A 237 0.42 -2.69 6.97
N ALA A 238 0.60 -3.50 8.02
CA ALA A 238 -0.47 -3.98 8.88
C ALA A 238 -1.24 -2.84 9.54
N SER A 239 -0.53 -1.86 10.11
CA SER A 239 -1.15 -0.67 10.72
C SER A 239 -2.00 0.10 9.71
N GLN A 240 -1.48 0.34 8.50
CA GLN A 240 -2.22 1.00 7.41
C GLN A 240 -3.41 0.17 6.91
N ALA A 241 -3.34 -1.16 7.02
CA ALA A 241 -4.42 -2.09 6.73
C ALA A 241 -5.46 -2.18 7.88
N GLY A 242 -5.20 -1.56 9.04
CA GLY A 242 -6.06 -1.68 10.22
C GLY A 242 -5.98 -3.05 10.90
N LEU A 243 -4.90 -3.79 10.70
CA LEU A 243 -4.69 -5.13 11.26
C LEU A 243 -3.92 -5.07 12.58
N THR A 244 -4.21 -6.03 13.45
CA THR A 244 -3.54 -6.21 14.74
C THR A 244 -3.02 -7.63 14.86
N TRP A 245 -1.83 -7.81 15.43
CA TRP A 245 -1.31 -9.15 15.70
C TRP A 245 -2.19 -9.85 16.74
N GLU A 246 -2.56 -11.09 16.45
CA GLU A 246 -3.14 -12.00 17.42
C GLU A 246 -2.01 -12.83 18.06
N GLY A 247 -1.80 -12.69 19.37
CA GLY A 247 -0.76 -13.42 20.09
C GLY A 247 0.60 -12.70 20.16
N GLN A 248 1.67 -13.48 20.32
CA GLN A 248 3.03 -12.96 20.43
C GLN A 248 3.56 -12.60 19.04
N ALA A 249 3.81 -11.32 18.77
CA ALA A 249 4.52 -10.87 17.58
C ALA A 249 5.91 -11.54 17.51
N HIS A 250 6.40 -11.84 16.30
CA HIS A 250 7.70 -12.49 16.01
C HIS A 250 7.73 -14.03 16.15
N SER A 251 6.69 -14.69 15.63
CA SER A 251 6.80 -16.08 15.17
C SER A 251 6.56 -16.12 13.68
N ALA A 252 7.16 -17.09 12.98
CA ALA A 252 7.04 -17.17 11.53
C ALA A 252 5.58 -17.33 11.08
N ILE A 253 4.75 -18.08 11.82
CA ILE A 253 3.32 -18.20 11.51
C ILE A 253 2.56 -16.90 11.74
N ALA A 254 2.86 -16.16 12.80
CA ALA A 254 2.19 -14.88 13.05
C ALA A 254 2.47 -13.87 11.94
N ASP A 255 3.71 -13.80 11.45
CA ASP A 255 4.10 -12.85 10.41
C ASP A 255 3.68 -13.32 9.01
N ALA A 256 3.64 -14.62 8.74
CA ALA A 256 3.00 -15.19 7.55
C ALA A 256 1.49 -14.86 7.49
N ARG A 257 0.77 -15.03 8.61
CA ARG A 257 -0.66 -14.64 8.72
C ARG A 257 -0.86 -13.16 8.53
N MET A 258 -0.01 -12.34 9.13
CA MET A 258 -0.09 -10.89 8.97
C MET A 258 0.14 -10.48 7.51
N THR A 259 1.09 -11.12 6.84
CA THR A 259 1.34 -10.93 5.41
C THR A 259 0.11 -11.30 4.58
N ALA A 260 -0.53 -12.44 4.87
CA ALA A 260 -1.81 -12.83 4.26
C ALA A 260 -2.89 -11.77 4.49
N GLY A 261 -3.04 -11.28 5.72
CA GLY A 261 -3.97 -10.21 6.07
C GLY A 261 -3.74 -8.93 5.26
N VAL A 262 -2.49 -8.48 5.14
CA VAL A 262 -2.13 -7.28 4.37
C VAL A 262 -2.50 -7.45 2.89
N VAL A 263 -2.17 -8.58 2.28
CA VAL A 263 -2.49 -8.83 0.86
C VAL A 263 -4.00 -8.91 0.64
N ASN A 264 -4.75 -9.58 1.53
CA ASN A 264 -6.21 -9.62 1.50
C ASN A 264 -6.83 -8.21 1.62
N ALA A 265 -6.33 -7.38 2.53
CA ALA A 265 -6.81 -6.00 2.71
C ALA A 265 -6.58 -5.15 1.45
N ILE A 266 -5.41 -5.29 0.81
CA ILE A 266 -5.11 -4.63 -0.46
C ILE A 266 -6.05 -5.12 -1.58
N ALA A 267 -6.29 -6.43 -1.67
CA ALA A 267 -7.19 -7.03 -2.67
C ALA A 267 -8.66 -6.62 -2.48
N ALA A 268 -9.10 -6.43 -1.24
CA ALA A 268 -10.47 -6.01 -0.92
C ALA A 268 -10.85 -4.70 -1.60
N TYR A 269 -9.91 -3.75 -1.70
CA TYR A 269 -10.14 -2.50 -2.42
C TYR A 269 -10.47 -2.71 -3.91
N HIS A 270 -9.88 -3.72 -4.56
CA HIS A 270 -10.23 -4.05 -5.94
C HIS A 270 -11.65 -4.62 -6.05
N LEU A 271 -12.02 -5.51 -5.13
CA LEU A 271 -13.37 -6.08 -5.06
C LEU A 271 -14.43 -5.00 -4.86
N GLU A 272 -14.20 -4.03 -3.97
CA GLU A 272 -15.07 -2.88 -3.78
C GLU A 272 -15.26 -2.08 -5.08
N LEU A 273 -14.18 -1.82 -5.81
CA LEU A 273 -14.24 -1.11 -7.09
C LEU A 273 -15.02 -1.89 -8.16
N LEU A 274 -14.88 -3.21 -8.21
CA LEU A 274 -15.65 -4.06 -9.14
C LEU A 274 -17.15 -4.06 -8.80
N GLN A 275 -17.50 -4.10 -7.51
CA GLN A 275 -18.89 -3.99 -7.06
C GLN A 275 -19.48 -2.62 -7.41
N GLU A 276 -18.71 -1.55 -7.20
CA GLU A 276 -19.12 -0.20 -7.56
C GLU A 276 -19.31 -0.05 -9.08
N GLN A 277 -18.39 -0.62 -9.86
CA GLN A 277 -18.45 -0.67 -11.32
C GLN A 277 -19.72 -1.38 -11.81
N ALA A 278 -20.00 -2.57 -11.28
CA ALA A 278 -21.20 -3.35 -11.63
C ALA A 278 -22.50 -2.59 -11.30
N ARG A 279 -22.57 -1.95 -10.12
CA ARG A 279 -23.71 -1.11 -9.72
C ARG A 279 -23.95 0.04 -10.68
N LEU A 280 -22.89 0.65 -11.20
CA LEU A 280 -22.94 1.77 -12.13
C LEU A 280 -23.12 1.35 -13.60
N LYS A 281 -23.16 0.04 -13.88
CA LYS A 281 -23.28 -0.56 -15.22
C LYS A 281 -22.20 -0.03 -16.19
N ILE A 282 -20.94 -0.18 -15.79
CA ILE A 282 -19.74 0.19 -16.57
C ILE A 282 -18.98 -1.07 -16.94
#